data_AF-A0A0M8MUB6-F1
#
_entry.id   AF-A0A0M8MUB6-F1
#
_cell.length_a   1.000
_cell.length_b   1.000
_cell.length_c   1.000
_cell.angle_alpha   90.00
_cell.angle_beta   90.00
_cell.angle_gamma   90.00
#
_symmetry.space_group_name_H-M   'P 1'
#
loop_
_entity.id
_entity.type
_entity.pdbx_description
1 polymer ?
#
loop_
_entity_poly.entity_id
_entity_poly.type
_entity_poly.pdbx_seq_one_letter_code
_entity_poly.pdbx_strand_id
1 'polypeptide(L)'
;MFRASPATMAAFRATSRAAIQKPVFQAHVGPYNAQYAFKWVPSLFFWGFTGGVFVTLALSGVPLFKKDVLVKSPVAFFYEDKTPDCDKPF
;
A
#
# COMPACT_ATOMS: atom_id res chain seq x y z
N MET A 1 -70.43 -11.97 7.24
CA MET A 1 -69.35 -11.11 7.77
C MET A 1 -68.05 -11.55 7.14
N PHE A 2 -67.52 -10.80 6.16
CA PHE A 2 -66.26 -11.17 5.48
C PHE A 2 -65.08 -10.49 6.19
N ARG A 3 -64.17 -11.29 6.74
CA ARG A 3 -62.96 -10.82 7.43
C ARG A 3 -61.85 -10.72 6.39
N ALA A 4 -61.35 -9.51 6.12
CA ALA A 4 -60.23 -9.33 5.21
C ALA A 4 -58.99 -10.08 5.72
N SER A 5 -58.38 -10.89 4.86
CA SER A 5 -57.16 -11.64 5.17
C SER A 5 -55.99 -10.69 5.43
N PRO A 6 -55.12 -10.95 6.43
CA PRO A 6 -53.96 -10.11 6.74
C PRO A 6 -52.99 -9.96 5.56
N ALA A 7 -52.97 -10.93 4.63
CA ALA A 7 -52.19 -10.85 3.39
C ALA A 7 -52.65 -9.70 2.47
N THR A 8 -53.96 -9.40 2.46
CA THR A 8 -54.55 -8.31 1.67
C THR A 8 -54.18 -6.94 2.24
N MET A 9 -53.98 -6.82 3.56
CA MET A 9 -53.55 -5.55 4.18
C MET A 9 -52.06 -5.26 3.98
N ALA A 10 -51.23 -6.30 3.83
CA ALA A 10 -49.78 -6.13 3.60
C ALA A 10 -49.46 -5.52 2.22
N ALA A 11 -50.32 -5.73 1.21
CA ALA A 11 -50.16 -5.20 -0.14
C ALA A 11 -50.35 -3.68 -0.24
N PHE A 12 -50.93 -3.04 0.78
CA PHE A 12 -51.10 -1.58 0.86
C PHE A 12 -50.04 -0.92 1.75
N ARG A 13 -48.97 -1.63 2.12
CA ARG A 13 -47.86 -1.02 2.85
C ARG A 13 -47.13 -0.08 1.89
N ALA A 14 -47.21 1.23 2.16
CA ALA A 14 -46.42 2.23 1.45
C ALA A 14 -44.94 1.80 1.47
N THR A 15 -44.41 1.41 0.31
CA THR A 15 -42.98 1.14 0.16
C THR A 15 -42.24 2.41 0.57
N SER A 16 -41.23 2.28 1.42
CA SER A 16 -40.37 3.39 1.84
C SER A 16 -39.92 4.17 0.61
N ARG A 17 -40.10 5.49 0.62
CA ARG A 17 -39.63 6.36 -0.48
C ARG A 17 -38.15 6.08 -0.69
N ALA A 18 -37.78 5.71 -1.92
CA ALA A 18 -36.38 5.60 -2.29
C ALA A 18 -35.70 6.93 -1.97
N ALA A 19 -34.76 6.90 -1.02
CA ALA A 19 -34.00 8.10 -0.67
C ALA A 19 -33.20 8.52 -1.89
N ILE A 20 -33.30 9.79 -2.28
CA ILE A 20 -32.42 10.36 -3.31
C ILE A 20 -31.02 10.41 -2.69
N GLN A 21 -30.18 9.43 -3.00
CA GLN A 21 -28.76 9.51 -2.69
C GLN A 21 -28.15 10.58 -3.58
N LYS A 22 -27.72 11.68 -2.97
CA LYS A 22 -26.89 12.66 -3.65
C LYS A 22 -25.55 11.99 -3.95
N PRO A 23 -25.10 11.93 -5.22
CA PRO A 23 -23.77 11.42 -5.52
C PRO A 23 -22.74 12.34 -4.85
N VAL A 24 -21.79 11.75 -4.14
CA VAL A 24 -20.65 12.49 -3.61
C VAL A 24 -19.72 12.80 -4.78
N PHE A 25 -19.33 14.05 -4.94
CA PHE A 25 -18.32 14.42 -5.93
C PHE A 25 -17.02 13.67 -5.64
N GLN A 26 -16.53 12.90 -6.62
CA GLN A 26 -15.24 12.24 -6.56
C GLN A 26 -14.27 13.01 -7.44
N ALA A 27 -13.21 13.58 -6.86
CA ALA A 27 -12.17 14.22 -7.64
C ALA A 27 -11.47 13.17 -8.54
N HIS A 28 -11.44 13.42 -9.84
CA HIS A 28 -10.81 12.57 -10.85
C HIS A 28 -10.11 13.43 -11.90
N VAL A 29 -9.12 12.87 -12.58
CA VAL A 29 -8.42 13.48 -13.71
C VAL A 29 -8.64 12.55 -14.91
N GLY A 30 -9.48 12.97 -15.87
CA GLY A 30 -9.92 12.09 -16.94
C GLY A 30 -10.59 10.82 -16.40
N PRO A 31 -10.23 9.60 -16.86
CA PRO A 31 -10.79 8.34 -16.37
C PRO A 31 -10.18 7.86 -15.03
N TYR A 32 -9.22 8.59 -14.46
CA TYR A 32 -8.49 8.16 -13.27
C TYR A 32 -9.00 8.87 -12.01
N ASN A 33 -9.39 8.11 -11.00
CA ASN A 33 -9.71 8.63 -9.67
C ASN A 33 -8.64 8.22 -8.63
N ALA A 34 -8.56 8.95 -7.52
CA ALA A 34 -7.58 8.66 -6.47
C ALA A 34 -7.76 7.26 -5.87
N GLN A 35 -9.01 6.79 -5.77
CA GLN A 35 -9.35 5.48 -5.21
C GLN A 35 -8.83 4.31 -6.06
N TYR A 36 -8.71 4.51 -7.38
CA TYR A 36 -8.12 3.56 -8.31
C TYR A 36 -6.59 3.48 -8.14
N ALA A 37 -5.92 4.60 -7.86
CA ALA A 37 -4.49 4.62 -7.58
C ALA A 37 -4.14 3.81 -6.33
N PHE A 38 -4.97 3.88 -5.28
CA PHE A 38 -4.76 3.12 -4.05
C PHE A 38 -4.78 1.60 -4.23
N LYS A 39 -5.45 1.09 -5.28
CA LYS A 39 -5.47 -0.36 -5.60
C LYS A 39 -4.09 -0.89 -5.97
N TRP A 40 -3.20 -0.02 -6.47
CA TRP A 40 -1.85 -0.38 -6.89
C TRP A 40 -0.81 -0.26 -5.77
N VAL A 41 -1.17 0.32 -4.62
CA VAL A 41 -0.24 0.52 -3.50
C VAL A 41 0.44 -0.78 -3.06
N PRO A 42 -0.27 -1.93 -2.87
CA PRO A 42 0.39 -3.17 -2.51
C PRO A 42 1.39 -3.63 -3.57
N SER A 43 1.04 -3.52 -4.86
CA SER A 43 1.93 -3.93 -5.96
C SER A 43 3.16 -3.03 -6.06
N LEU A 44 2.98 -1.70 -5.98
CA LEU A 44 4.08 -0.75 -5.98
C LEU A 44 4.98 -0.93 -4.76
N PHE A 45 4.43 -1.30 -3.61
CA PHE A 45 5.21 -1.64 -2.44
C PHE A 45 6.13 -2.83 -2.71
N PHE A 46 5.61 -3.94 -3.27
CA PHE A 46 6.43 -5.09 -3.61
C PHE A 46 7.49 -4.77 -4.67
N TRP A 47 7.14 -4.06 -5.74
CA TRP A 47 8.09 -3.67 -6.76
C TRP A 47 9.17 -2.72 -6.23
N GLY A 48 8.79 -1.74 -5.41
CA GLY A 48 9.73 -0.84 -4.75
C GLY A 48 10.66 -1.58 -3.79
N PHE A 49 10.12 -2.53 -3.00
CA PHE A 49 10.91 -3.36 -2.09
C PHE A 49 11.91 -4.23 -2.86
N THR A 50 11.46 -4.97 -3.88
CA THR A 50 12.32 -5.80 -4.72
C THR A 50 13.38 -4.98 -5.44
N GLY A 51 13.03 -3.81 -5.97
CA GLY A 51 13.98 -2.88 -6.56
C GLY A 51 15.03 -2.39 -5.57
N GLY A 52 14.61 -2.05 -4.33
CA GLY A 52 15.51 -1.67 -3.24
C GLY A 52 16.49 -2.78 -2.87
N VAL A 53 16.03 -4.02 -2.78
CA VAL A 53 16.90 -5.19 -2.55
C VAL A 53 17.92 -5.34 -3.68
N PHE A 54 17.48 -5.25 -4.94
CA PHE A 54 18.38 -5.35 -6.09
C PHE A 54 19.46 -4.27 -6.08
N VAL A 55 19.09 -3.00 -5.86
CA VAL A 55 20.04 -1.88 -5.75
C VAL A 55 21.02 -2.11 -4.60
N THR A 56 20.54 -2.61 -3.46
CA THR A 56 21.38 -2.90 -2.29
C THR A 56 22.44 -3.95 -2.59
N LEU A 57 22.07 -5.01 -3.33
CA LEU A 57 23.00 -6.05 -3.75
C LEU A 57 24.00 -5.51 -4.79
N ALA A 58 23.51 -4.82 -5.81
CA ALA A 58 24.33 -4.27 -6.88
C ALA A 58 25.36 -3.24 -6.37
N LEU A 59 25.00 -2.42 -5.39
CA LEU A 59 25.85 -1.38 -4.81
C LEU A 59 26.63 -1.82 -3.56
N SER A 60 26.53 -3.09 -3.16
CA SER A 60 27.14 -3.57 -1.91
C SER A 60 28.67 -3.40 -1.83
N GLY A 61 29.35 -3.41 -2.98
CA GLY A 61 30.79 -3.17 -3.09
C GLY A 61 31.20 -1.69 -3.12
N VAL A 62 30.25 -0.76 -3.27
CA VAL A 62 30.56 0.67 -3.37
C VAL A 62 30.85 1.23 -1.97
N PRO A 63 32.06 1.78 -1.70
CA PRO A 63 32.44 2.22 -0.36
C PRO A 63 31.47 3.25 0.26
N LEU A 64 30.98 4.18 -0.56
CA LEU A 64 30.02 5.20 -0.12
C LEU A 64 28.68 4.59 0.29
N PHE A 65 28.16 3.65 -0.49
CA PHE A 65 26.90 2.96 -0.19
C PHE A 65 27.03 2.08 1.06
N LYS A 66 28.17 1.40 1.22
CA LYS A 66 28.46 0.61 2.41
C LYS A 66 28.45 1.47 3.68
N LYS A 67 29.19 2.59 3.68
CA LYS A 67 29.24 3.56 4.79
C LYS A 67 27.87 4.12 5.15
N ASP A 68 27.13 4.59 4.15
CA ASP A 68 25.94 5.40 4.40
C ASP A 68 24.65 4.61 4.57
N VAL A 69 24.57 3.40 4.02
CA VAL A 69 23.37 2.56 4.03
C VAL A 69 23.63 1.25 4.78
N LEU A 70 24.59 0.43 4.34
CA LEU A 70 24.74 -0.94 4.84
C LEU A 70 25.18 -1.00 6.31
N VAL A 71 26.14 -0.16 6.71
CA VAL A 71 26.61 -0.08 8.11
C VAL A 71 25.56 0.53 9.05
N LYS A 72 24.54 1.21 8.53
CA LYS A 72 23.41 1.73 9.33
C LYS A 72 22.21 0.79 9.39
N SER A 73 22.27 -0.33 8.66
CA SER A 73 21.23 -1.35 8.67
C SER A 73 21.31 -2.20 9.94
N PRO A 74 20.23 -2.86 10.37
CA PRO A 74 20.26 -3.76 11.53
C PRO A 74 21.21 -4.97 11.35
N VAL A 75 21.75 -5.18 10.14
CA VAL A 75 22.69 -6.24 9.80
C VAL A 75 24.11 -5.70 9.54
N ALA A 76 24.44 -4.52 10.09
CA ALA A 76 25.71 -3.81 9.90
C ALA A 76 26.97 -4.66 10.16
N PHE A 77 26.91 -5.56 11.14
CA PHE A 77 28.04 -6.38 11.58
C PHE A 77 28.66 -7.27 10.48
N PHE A 78 27.93 -7.56 9.40
CA PHE A 78 28.46 -8.28 8.24
C PHE A 78 29.28 -7.39 7.30
N TYR A 79 29.08 -6.09 7.34
CA TYR A 79 29.65 -5.13 6.39
C TYR A 79 30.82 -4.33 6.97
N GLU A 80 30.99 -4.34 8.30
CA GLU A 80 32.10 -3.70 8.99
C GLU A 80 33.44 -4.39 8.71
N ASP A 81 34.47 -3.59 8.46
CA ASP A 81 35.84 -4.08 8.37
C ASP A 81 36.40 -4.29 9.78
N LYS A 82 36.82 -5.52 10.08
CA LYS A 82 37.43 -5.89 11.37
C LYS A 82 38.95 -6.04 11.29
N THR A 83 39.54 -5.74 10.15
CA THR A 83 41.01 -5.74 9.97
C THR A 83 41.61 -4.69 10.91
N PRO A 84 42.55 -5.07 11.79
CA PRO A 84 43.20 -4.11 12.67
C PRO A 84 44.00 -3.11 11.86
N ASP A 85 44.10 -1.86 12.35
CA ASP A 85 44.76 -0.79 11.61
C ASP A 85 46.25 -1.04 11.36
N CYS A 86 46.89 -1.89 12.17
CA CYS A 86 48.29 -2.28 11.96
C CYS A 86 48.51 -3.17 10.72
N ASP A 87 47.49 -3.89 10.26
CA ASP A 87 47.57 -4.80 9.10
C ASP A 87 47.14 -4.10 7.79
N LYS A 88 46.65 -2.87 7.86
CA LYS A 88 46.27 -2.08 6.69
C LYS A 88 47.54 -1.47 6.09
N PRO A 89 47.83 -1.69 4.80
CA PRO A 89 49.03 -1.15 4.16
C PRO A 89 48.97 0.37 3.90
N PHE A 90 47.81 1.00 4.15
CA PHE A 90 47.53 2.43 3.99
C PHE A 90 46.49 2.89 5.02
#